data_AF-A0A4W5KUL4-F1
#
_entry.id   AF-A0A4W5KUL4-F1
#
_cell.length_a   1.000
_cell.length_b   1.000
_cell.length_c   1.000
_cell.angle_alpha   90.00
_cell.angle_beta   90.00
_cell.angle_gamma   90.00
#
_symmetry.space_group_name_H-M   'P 1'
#
loop_
_entity.id
_entity.type
_entity.pdbx_description
1 polymer ?
#
loop_
_entity_poly.entity_id
_entity_poly.type
_entity_poly.pdbx_seq_one_letter_code
_entity_poly.pdbx_strand_id
1 'polypeptide(L)' 'MFGTKCHGCDFKIDAGDRFLEALGYSWHDTCFVCAFCQINLEGKTFYSKK' A
#
# COMPACT_ATOMS: atom_id res chain seq x y z
N MET A 1 -3.44 -18.61 10.18
CA MET A 1 -2.46 -17.50 10.18
C MET A 1 -3.16 -16.29 9.60
N PHE A 2 -3.41 -15.25 10.39
CA PHE A 2 -3.98 -14.00 9.90
C PHE A 2 -2.81 -13.16 9.38
N GLY A 3 -2.49 -13.32 8.10
CA GLY A 3 -1.44 -12.52 7.45
C GLY A 3 -2.03 -11.20 6.96
N THR A 4 -1.30 -10.11 7.14
CA THR A 4 -1.65 -8.81 6.58
C THR A 4 -1.62 -8.92 5.05
N LYS A 5 -2.71 -8.56 4.36
CA LYS A 5 -2.79 -8.62 2.90
C LYS A 5 -2.63 -7.24 2.29
N CYS A 6 -1.77 -7.12 1.29
CA CYS A 6 -1.62 -5.89 0.51
C CYS A 6 -2.86 -5.70 -0.36
N HIS A 7 -3.53 -4.55 -0.23
CA HIS A 7 -4.70 -4.24 -1.05
C HIS A 7 -4.34 -3.91 -2.51
N GLY A 8 -3.12 -3.43 -2.77
CA GLY A 8 -2.69 -3.03 -4.12
C GLY A 8 -2.37 -4.20 -5.06
N CYS A 9 -1.85 -5.30 -4.51
CA CYS A 9 -1.48 -6.48 -5.31
C CYS A 9 -2.26 -7.76 -4.92
N ASP A 10 -3.10 -7.70 -3.87
CA ASP A 10 -3.80 -8.83 -3.25
C ASP A 10 -2.89 -9.95 -2.72
N PHE A 11 -1.57 -9.73 -2.64
CA PHE A 11 -0.63 -10.66 -2.02
C PHE A 11 -0.47 -10.42 -0.52
N LYS A 12 -0.08 -11.47 0.20
CA LYS A 12 0.32 -11.37 1.60
C LYS A 12 1.56 -10.48 1.73
N ILE A 13 1.60 -9.70 2.81
CA ILE A 13 2.78 -8.97 3.28
C ILE A 13 3.50 -9.92 4.24
N ASP A 14 4.72 -10.35 3.90
CA ASP A 14 5.49 -11.29 4.71
C ASP A 14 6.20 -10.58 5.88
N ALA A 15 6.54 -11.36 6.91
CA ALA A 15 7.24 -10.84 8.08
C ALA A 15 8.67 -10.40 7.69
N GLY A 16 8.84 -9.10 7.48
CA GLY A 16 10.09 -8.49 7.01
C GLY A 16 9.88 -7.50 5.87
N ASP A 17 8.72 -7.56 5.20
CA ASP A 17 8.38 -6.60 4.14
C ASP A 17 8.06 -5.23 4.72
N ARG A 18 8.47 -4.19 3.99
CA ARG A 18 8.04 -2.83 4.27
C ARG A 18 6.61 -2.65 3.77
N PHE A 19 5.74 -2.24 4.68
CA PHE A 19 4.35 -1.94 4.37
C PHE A 19 3.90 -0.68 5.11
N LEU A 20 2.82 -0.10 4.65
CA LEU A 20 2.14 1.01 5.29
C LEU A 20 0.63 0.75 5.37
N GLU A 21 -0.01 1.41 6.32
CA GLU A 21 -1.46 1.43 6.44
C GLU A 21 -2.00 2.73 5.87
N ALA A 22 -2.84 2.61 4.83
CA ALA A 22 -3.47 3.74 4.17
C ALA A 22 -4.90 3.39 3.79
N LEU A 23 -5.81 4.35 3.92
CA LEU A 23 -7.25 4.18 3.63
C LEU A 23 -7.91 3.03 4.42
N GLY A 24 -7.35 2.66 5.59
CA GLY A 24 -7.84 1.55 6.41
C GLY A 24 -7.42 0.16 5.91
N TYR A 25 -6.54 0.09 4.91
CA TYR A 25 -5.96 -1.15 4.39
C TYR A 25 -4.44 -1.11 4.50
N SER A 26 -3.83 -2.29 4.44
CA SER A 26 -2.38 -2.43 4.38
C SER A 26 -1.90 -2.54 2.93
N TRP A 27 -0.75 -1.94 2.65
CA TRP A 27 -0.16 -1.87 1.32
C TRP A 27 1.34 -2.08 1.44
N HIS A 28 1.97 -2.82 0.52
CA HIS A 28 3.42 -2.73 0.38
C HIS A 28 3.82 -1.29 0.06
N ASP A 29 5.01 -0.88 0.51
CA ASP A 29 5.58 0.44 0.20
C ASP A 29 5.64 0.71 -1.32
N THR A 30 5.85 -0.35 -2.10
CA THR A 30 5.89 -0.34 -3.57
C THR A 30 4.51 -0.47 -4.24
N CYS A 31 3.50 -0.94 -3.51
CA CYS A 31 2.14 -1.10 -4.03
C CYS A 31 1.26 0.11 -3.77
N PHE A 32 1.71 1.03 -2.90
CA PHE A 32 0.99 2.25 -2.61
C PHE A 32 1.26 3.32 -3.67
N VAL A 33 0.69 3.07 -4.86
CA VAL A 33 0.81 3.91 -6.05
C VAL A 33 -0.49 4.67 -6.33
N CYS A 34 -0.38 5.79 -7.02
CA CYS A 34 -1.56 6.52 -7.49
C CYS A 34 -2.33 5.68 -8.52
N ALA A 35 -3.63 5.49 -8.33
CA ALA A 35 -4.46 4.72 -9.25
C ALA A 35 -4.45 5.28 -10.70
N PHE A 36 -4.28 6.60 -10.87
CA PHE A 36 -4.29 7.25 -12.18
C PHE A 36 -2.95 7.24 -12.90
N CYS A 37 -1.85 7.51 -12.19
CA CYS A 37 -0.53 7.64 -12.81
C CYS A 37 0.43 6.49 -12.49
N GLN A 38 0.05 5.56 -11.61
CA GLN A 38 0.85 4.41 -11.17
C GLN A 38 2.22 4.80 -10.60
N ILE A 39 2.35 6.04 -10.10
CA ILE A 39 3.58 6.54 -9.47
C ILE A 39 3.55 6.20 -7.98
N ASN A 40 4.67 5.70 -7.45
CA ASN A 40 4.85 5.43 -6.03
C ASN A 40 4.68 6.71 -5.21
N LEU A 41 3.81 6.65 -4.20
CA LEU A 41 3.51 7.79 -3.33
C LEU A 41 4.36 7.80 -2.05
N GLU A 42 5.33 6.89 -1.94
CA GLU A 42 6.28 6.86 -0.83
C GLU A 42 6.96 8.23 -0.65
N GLY A 43 6.82 8.81 0.53
CA GLY A 43 7.41 10.10 0.90
C GLY A 43 6.79 11.33 0.21
N LYS A 44 5.72 11.16 -0.59
CA LYS A 44 5.05 12.28 -1.26
C LYS A 44 3.76 12.64 -0.55
N THR A 45 3.47 13.94 -0.45
CA THR A 45 2.16 14.44 -0.06
C THR A 45 1.15 14.04 -1.13
N PHE A 46 0.32 13.03 -0.84
CA PHE A 46 -0.77 12.62 -1.72
C PHE A 46 -2.11 13.06 -1.13
N TYR A 47 -3.06 13.40 -2.00
CA TYR A 47 -4.41 13.78 -1.61
C TYR A 47 -5.33 12.59 -1.83
N SER A 48 -5.79 11.94 -0.75
CA SER A 48 -6.85 10.94 -0.82
C SER A 48 -8.18 11.67 -0.96
N LYS A 49 -8.73 11.70 -2.19
CA LYS A 49 -10.10 12.17 -2.41
C LYS A 49 -11.04 11.10 -1.85
N LYS A 50 -11.62 11.37 -0.68
CA LYS A 50 -12.63 10.54 -0.01
C LYS A 50 -13.88 10.39 -0.89
#